data_AF-A0A8J6YRT5-F1
#
_entry.id   AF-A0A8J6YRT5-F1
#
_cell.length_a   1.000
_cell.length_b   1.000
_cell.length_c   1.000
_cell.angle_alpha   90.00
_cell.angle_beta   90.00
_cell.angle_gamma   90.00
#
_symmetry.space_group_name_H-M   'P 1'
#
loop_
_entity.id
_entity.type
_entity.pdbx_description
1 polymer ?
#
loop_
_entity_poly.entity_id
_entity_poly.type
_entity_poly.pdbx_seq_one_letter_code
_entity_poly.pdbx_strand_id
1 'polypeptide(L)' 'MFIHEEAAAYLKPFRWERDPLLLRMEEEAKIEKIPIVLPDTIQLISQLVMMKNARSILEIGTAIGYSTLWLA' A
#
# COMPACT_ATOMS: atom_id res chain seq x y z
N MET A 1 14.59 4.93 -1.64
CA MET A 1 14.03 4.88 -3.01
C MET A 1 14.02 6.30 -3.54
N PHE A 2 14.84 6.60 -4.55
CA PHE A 2 14.95 7.95 -5.10
C PHE A 2 13.89 8.12 -6.20
N ILE A 3 12.69 8.53 -5.81
CA ILE A 3 11.72 9.12 -6.75
C ILE A 3 11.93 10.63 -6.69
N HIS A 4 12.03 11.27 -7.85
CA HIS A 4 12.03 12.74 -7.95
C HIS A 4 10.75 13.30 -7.32
N GLU A 5 10.86 14.36 -6.52
CA GLU A 5 9.72 14.91 -5.78
C GLU A 5 8.57 15.31 -6.73
N GLU A 6 8.91 15.80 -7.92
CA GLU A 6 7.99 16.14 -8.99
C GLU A 6 7.21 14.92 -9.49
N ALA A 7 7.88 13.77 -9.63
CA ALA A 7 7.25 12.52 -10.04
C ALA A 7 6.31 11.98 -8.94
N ALA A 8 6.72 12.07 -7.66
CA ALA A 8 5.88 11.68 -6.54
C ALA A 8 4.62 12.57 -6.44
N ALA A 9 4.79 13.89 -6.62
CA ALA A 9 3.68 14.84 -6.65
C ALA A 9 2.74 14.59 -7.82
N TYR A 10 3.28 14.25 -9.00
CA TYR A 10 2.49 13.90 -10.18
C TYR A 10 1.64 12.64 -9.97
N LEU A 11 2.16 11.62 -9.28
CA LEU A 11 1.44 10.36 -9.05
C LEU A 11 0.36 10.46 -7.96
N LYS A 12 0.52 11.36 -6.99
CA LYS A 12 -0.36 11.48 -5.81
C LYS A 12 -1.85 11.60 -6.14
N PRO A 13 -2.30 12.36 -7.17
CA PRO A 13 -3.71 12.44 -7.55
C PRO A 13 -4.28 11.15 -8.16
N PHE A 14 -3.43 10.25 -8.66
CA PHE A 14 -3.83 8.97 -9.27
C PHE A 14 -3.90 7.82 -8.26
N ARG A 15 -3.71 8.12 -6.97
CA ARG A 15 -3.91 7.13 -5.90
C ARG A 15 -5.38 6.77 -5.81
N TRP A 16 -5.68 5.50 -5.54
CA TRP A 16 -7.05 5.12 -5.23
C TRP A 16 -7.50 5.73 -3.90
N GLU A 17 -8.80 5.90 -3.79
CA GLU A 17 -9.41 6.21 -2.52
C GLU A 17 -9.12 5.07 -1.53
N ARG A 18 -8.72 5.45 -0.32
CA ARG A 18 -8.33 4.51 0.74
C ARG A 18 -9.43 4.46 1.77
N ASP A 19 -9.81 3.25 2.15
CA ASP A 19 -10.76 3.02 3.22
C ASP A 19 -10.31 3.75 4.52
N PRO A 20 -11.24 4.33 5.31
CA PRO A 20 -10.90 4.97 6.58
C PRO A 20 -10.06 4.11 7.53
N LEU A 21 -10.21 2.78 7.50
CA LEU A 21 -9.36 1.85 8.25
C LEU A 21 -7.92 1.89 7.77
N LEU A 22 -7.67 1.86 6.46
CA LEU A 22 -6.32 1.94 5.89
C LEU A 22 -5.65 3.26 6.27
N LEU A 23 -6.38 4.37 6.22
CA LEU A 23 -5.87 5.69 6.63
C LEU A 23 -5.49 5.73 8.12
N ARG A 24 -6.29 5.09 8.98
CA ARG A 24 -5.98 4.98 10.41
C ARG A 24 -4.73 4.14 10.63
N MET A 25 -4.62 2.99 9.95
CA MET A 25 -3.46 2.11 10.05
C MET A 25 -2.16 2.80 9.58
N GLU A 26 -2.23 3.65 8.54
CA GLU A 26 -1.08 4.46 8.11
C GLU A 26 -0.60 5.43 9.19
N GLU A 27 -1.54 6.11 9.88
CA GLU A 27 -1.20 7.04 10.95
C GLU A 27 -0.66 6.30 12.18
N GLU A 28 -1.29 5.18 12.57
CA GLU A 28 -0.81 4.32 13.67
C GLU A 28 0.60 3.78 13.37
N ALA A 29 0.85 3.29 12.16
CA ALA A 29 2.17 2.81 11.75
C ALA A 29 3.23 3.92 11.82
N LYS A 30 2.87 5.14 11.46
CA LYS A 30 3.76 6.31 11.54
C LYS A 30 4.09 6.66 12.99
N ILE A 31 3.10 6.68 13.88
CA ILE A 31 3.27 6.97 15.31
C ILE A 31 4.14 5.90 15.97
N GLU A 32 3.78 4.63 15.77
CA GLU A 32 4.46 3.47 16.36
C GLU A 32 5.76 3.09 15.63
N LYS A 33 6.11 3.82 14.57
CA LYS A 33 7.28 3.58 13.71
C LYS A 33 7.35 2.15 13.17
N ILE A 34 6.19 1.57 12.89
CA ILE A 34 6.07 0.26 12.27
C ILE A 34 6.29 0.43 10.77
N PRO A 35 7.27 -0.27 10.17
CA PRO A 35 7.47 -0.19 8.72
C PRO A 35 6.30 -0.85 8.00
N ILE A 36 5.63 -0.07 7.16
CA ILE A 36 4.59 -0.54 6.24
C ILE A 36 4.97 -0.23 4.80
N VAL A 37 4.40 -0.97 3.86
CA VAL A 37 4.54 -0.69 2.43
C VAL A 37 3.96 0.69 2.09
N LEU A 38 4.61 1.40 1.17
CA LEU A 38 4.13 2.72 0.73
C LEU A 38 2.82 2.58 -0.06
N PRO A 39 1.86 3.52 0.06
CA PRO A 39 0.58 3.47 -0.66
C PRO A 39 0.74 3.29 -2.18
N ASP A 40 1.69 3.99 -2.80
CA ASP A 40 1.94 3.86 -4.25
C ASP A 40 2.44 2.47 -4.64
N THR A 41 3.20 1.83 -3.76
CA THR A 41 3.77 0.49 -4.00
C THR A 41 2.68 -0.57 -3.87
N ILE A 42 1.87 -0.52 -2.81
CA ILE A 42 0.83 -1.52 -2.61
C ILE A 42 -0.28 -1.40 -3.65
N GLN A 43 -0.61 -0.19 -4.11
CA GLN A 43 -1.55 0.01 -5.22
C GLN A 43 -1.07 -0.68 -6.51
N LEU A 44 0.23 -0.58 -6.83
CA LEU A 44 0.80 -1.29 -7.97
C LEU A 44 0.70 -2.82 -7.79
N ILE A 45 1.01 -3.33 -6.60
CA ILE A 45 0.91 -4.76 -6.30
C ILE A 45 -0.55 -5.24 -6.42
N SER A 46 -1.51 -4.49 -5.88
CA SER A 46 -2.95 -4.78 -6.01
C SER A 46 -3.38 -4.81 -7.48
N GLN A 47 -2.88 -3.89 -8.34
CA GLN A 47 -3.10 -3.96 -9.78
C GLN A 47 -2.57 -5.25 -10.40
N LEU A 48 -1.34 -5.65 -10.07
CA LEU A 48 -0.75 -6.88 -10.59
C LEU A 48 -1.54 -8.12 -10.16
N VAL A 49 -1.99 -8.15 -8.91
CA VAL A 49 -2.85 -9.21 -8.35
C VAL A 49 -4.17 -9.32 -9.11
N MET A 50 -4.85 -8.18 -9.34
CA MET A 50 -6.08 -8.12 -10.13
C MET A 50 -5.87 -8.55 -11.58
N MET A 51 -4.82 -8.04 -12.24
CA MET A 51 -4.48 -8.39 -13.62
C MET A 51 -4.15 -9.89 -13.79
N LYS A 52 -3.56 -10.51 -12.77
CA LYS A 52 -3.26 -11.95 -12.75
C LYS A 52 -4.45 -12.81 -12.33
N ASN A 53 -5.55 -12.20 -11.88
CA ASN A 53 -6.68 -12.91 -11.28
C ASN A 53 -6.21 -13.91 -10.20
N ALA A 54 -5.28 -13.45 -9.35
CA ALA A 54 -4.68 -14.29 -8.33
C ALA A 54 -5.74 -14.69 -7.30
N ARG A 55 -5.83 -16.00 -7.00
CA ARG A 55 -6.79 -16.54 -6.01
C ARG A 55 -6.16 -16.87 -4.67
N SER A 56 -4.83 -16.88 -4.61
CA SER A 56 -4.05 -17.10 -3.40
C SER A 56 -2.79 -16.27 -3.45
N ILE A 57 -2.46 -15.67 -2.31
CA ILE A 57 -1.30 -14.79 -2.14
C ILE A 57 -0.55 -15.28 -0.90
N LEU A 58 0.77 -15.42 -1.03
CA LEU A 58 1.67 -15.66 0.09
C LEU A 58 2.36 -14.34 0.45
N GLU A 59 2.13 -13.88 1.67
CA GLU A 59 2.82 -12.72 2.24
C GLU A 59 3.77 -13.19 3.35
N ILE A 60 5.05 -12.84 3.23
CA ILE A 60 6.07 -13.15 4.23
C ILE A 60 6.42 -11.86 4.96
N GLY A 61 5.98 -11.76 6.22
CA GLY A 61 6.15 -10.55 7.04
C GLY A 61 5.05 -9.53 6.79
N THR A 62 3.95 -9.65 7.53
CA THR A 62 2.73 -8.84 7.36
C THR A 62 2.73 -7.55 8.20
N ALA A 63 3.67 -7.38 9.12
CA ALA A 63 3.64 -6.32 10.14
C ALA A 63 2.26 -6.20 10.81
N ILE A 64 1.57 -5.07 10.65
CA ILE A 64 0.20 -4.84 11.16
C ILE A 64 -0.92 -5.25 10.19
N GLY A 65 -0.59 -5.98 9.11
CA GLY A 65 -1.56 -6.48 8.13
C GLY A 65 -2.05 -5.43 7.12
N TYR A 66 -1.39 -4.26 7.03
CA TYR A 66 -1.78 -3.19 6.10
C TYR A 66 -1.79 -3.64 4.64
N SER A 67 -0.71 -4.28 4.18
CA SER A 67 -0.62 -4.88 2.84
C SER A 67 -1.62 -6.01 2.64
N THR A 68 -1.82 -6.86 3.65
CA THR A 68 -2.80 -7.94 3.57
C THR A 68 -4.20 -7.40 3.30
N LEU A 69 -4.61 -6.32 3.97
CA LEU A 69 -5.93 -5.72 3.77
C LEU A 69 -6.11 -5.10 2.37
N TRP A 70 -5.04 -4.58 1.78
CA TRP A 70 -5.04 -4.10 0.39
C TRP A 70 -5.14 -5.21 -0.67
N LEU A 71 -4.78 -6.43 -0.30
CA LEU A 71 -4.66 -7.58 -1.21
C LEU A 71 -5.79 -8.60 -1.05
N ALA A 72 -6.59 -8.48 0.01
CA ALA A 72 -7.75 -9.31 0.30
C ALA A 72 -8.94 -8.98 -0.62
#